data_AF-A0A1W1YU51-F1
#
_entry.id   AF-A0A1W1YU51-F1
#
_cell.length_a   1.000
_cell.length_b   1.000
_cell.length_c   1.000
_cell.angle_alpha   90.00
_cell.angle_beta   90.00
_cell.angle_gamma   90.00
#
_symmetry.space_group_name_H-M   'P 1'
#
loop_
_entity.id
_entity.type
_entity.pdbx_description
1 polymer ?
#
loop_
_entity_poly.entity_id
_entity_poly.type
_entity_poly.pdbx_seq_one_letter_code
_entity_poly.pdbx_strand_id
1 'polypeptide(L)'
;MNRSGRFSIMLAISLSGLSGAALAQYPVIPPALEAKADSIGAIARKLSDLQFEKIKPLIERDAKNGKPFVPWAAKPSDLPQARIPAFPGAEGGGAYSFGGRGGKVYVVTTLADSGPGSLREACEQGGARIIVFNVAGIIRLKSPISIRAPYITIAGQTAPGDGVCIAGESVWIDTHDVVIRYMRFRRGETEVTRRDDAIGGNPVGNIIIDHVSASWGLDENMSIYRHVYDAEDGSKPLKLPTVNVTIQNSIFSEALDTYNHAFGSTIGGLNSTFMRNLWASNISRNPSVGMYGDFGFVNNVVFNWWNRSADGGDNNSLYNFINNYYKPGPITPLDQPIAFRILKPESGRDKQFSHTFGRAYVHGNIIEGFEKVSKDNWDGGVQIEGMANKKKILDSMRVNKPMPMAKVSITDARTAYAYALANAGATLPRRDAVDQRIVEQVKTGVVKYAADAKAPAGGQFIKRRLPADSYKMGIISDISQVGGYPEYKGTPYKDADNDGMPDAWEVKQGLNPNDASDAAKIAGNGYAHIENYINSVVPLATVKP
;
A
#
# COMPACT_ATOMS: atom_id res chain seq x y z
N MET A 1 -60.47 -51.08 -3.48
CA MET A 1 -59.28 -51.88 -3.81
C MET A 1 -58.31 -51.02 -4.61
N ASN A 2 -57.07 -50.91 -4.10
CA ASN A 2 -55.79 -50.52 -4.69
C ASN A 2 -55.70 -49.34 -5.68
N ARG A 3 -55.04 -48.23 -5.27
CA ARG A 3 -53.61 -47.84 -5.51
C ARG A 3 -53.42 -47.34 -6.96
N SER A 4 -52.76 -46.24 -7.30
CA SER A 4 -51.69 -45.42 -6.71
C SER A 4 -51.54 -44.17 -7.62
N GLY A 5 -51.37 -42.96 -7.11
CA GLY A 5 -50.03 -42.34 -7.05
C GLY A 5 -50.05 -40.94 -7.67
N ARG A 6 -50.11 -39.91 -6.82
CA ARG A 6 -49.91 -38.51 -7.18
C ARG A 6 -48.42 -38.25 -7.41
N PHE A 7 -48.02 -37.75 -8.58
CA PHE A 7 -46.70 -37.17 -8.78
C PHE A 7 -46.83 -35.64 -8.84
N SER A 8 -46.48 -34.98 -7.75
CA SER A 8 -46.18 -33.56 -7.71
C SER A 8 -44.80 -33.34 -8.31
N ILE A 9 -44.73 -32.68 -9.46
CA ILE A 9 -43.47 -32.21 -10.05
C ILE A 9 -43.09 -30.92 -9.30
N MET A 10 -42.22 -31.04 -8.30
CA MET A 10 -41.45 -29.90 -7.80
C MET A 10 -40.46 -29.49 -8.91
N LEU A 11 -40.70 -28.34 -9.52
CA LEU A 11 -39.73 -27.69 -10.39
C LEU A 11 -38.64 -27.06 -9.50
N ALA A 12 -37.58 -27.80 -9.25
CA ALA A 12 -36.37 -27.27 -8.64
C ALA A 12 -35.72 -26.30 -9.64
N ILE A 13 -35.92 -24.99 -9.42
CA ILE A 13 -35.18 -23.94 -10.13
C ILE A 13 -33.74 -24.00 -9.62
N SER A 14 -32.88 -24.67 -10.37
CA SER A 14 -31.44 -24.60 -10.21
C SER A 14 -30.98 -23.18 -10.51
N LEU A 15 -30.76 -22.37 -9.47
CA LEU A 15 -29.98 -21.13 -9.59
C LEU A 15 -28.52 -21.49 -9.88
N SER A 16 -28.21 -21.66 -11.16
CA SER A 16 -26.86 -21.61 -11.67
C SER A 16 -26.35 -20.17 -11.52
N GLY A 17 -25.62 -19.91 -10.43
CA GLY A 17 -24.90 -18.67 -10.21
C GLY A 17 -23.92 -18.42 -11.36
N LEU A 18 -24.26 -17.48 -12.23
CA LEU A 18 -23.35 -16.89 -13.20
C LEU A 18 -22.29 -16.08 -12.44
N SER A 19 -21.20 -16.73 -12.06
CA SER A 19 -19.97 -16.06 -11.65
C SER A 19 -19.32 -15.46 -12.90
N GLY A 20 -19.76 -14.26 -13.27
CA GLY A 20 -19.09 -13.46 -14.29
C GLY A 20 -17.71 -13.05 -13.78
N ALA A 21 -16.66 -13.33 -14.55
CA ALA A 21 -15.36 -12.70 -14.37
C ALA A 21 -15.57 -11.18 -14.42
N ALA A 22 -15.43 -10.51 -13.28
CA ALA A 22 -15.61 -9.08 -13.19
C ALA A 22 -14.41 -8.38 -13.85
N LEU A 23 -14.52 -8.08 -15.15
CA LEU A 23 -13.71 -7.06 -15.78
C LEU A 23 -14.05 -5.71 -15.12
N ALA A 24 -13.03 -4.93 -14.75
CA ALA A 24 -13.25 -3.56 -14.31
C ALA A 24 -13.97 -2.81 -15.44
N GLN A 25 -15.15 -2.24 -15.14
CA GLN A 25 -15.88 -1.45 -16.12
C GLN A 25 -15.26 -0.06 -16.13
N TYR A 26 -14.37 0.19 -17.08
CA TYR A 26 -13.81 1.53 -17.27
C TYR A 26 -14.92 2.46 -17.78
N PRO A 27 -15.04 3.66 -17.21
CA PRO A 27 -15.98 4.67 -17.69
C PRO A 27 -15.60 5.11 -19.11
N VAL A 28 -16.60 5.43 -19.93
CA VAL A 28 -16.37 6.05 -21.24
C VAL A 28 -16.06 7.52 -21.03
N ILE A 29 -14.85 7.95 -21.34
CA ILE A 29 -14.39 9.34 -21.18
C ILE A 29 -14.65 10.09 -22.49
N PRO A 30 -15.30 11.26 -22.47
CA PRO A 30 -15.45 12.10 -23.66
C PRO A 30 -14.08 12.54 -24.22
N PRO A 31 -13.84 12.47 -25.54
CA PRO A 31 -12.53 12.76 -26.14
C PRO A 31 -11.95 14.15 -25.78
N ALA A 32 -12.80 15.16 -25.63
CA ALA A 32 -12.35 16.51 -25.24
C ALA A 32 -11.83 16.57 -23.79
N LEU A 33 -12.42 15.78 -22.88
CA LEU A 33 -11.96 15.68 -21.49
C LEU A 33 -10.66 14.89 -21.40
N GLU A 34 -10.54 13.81 -22.19
CA GLU A 34 -9.32 13.02 -22.33
C GLU A 34 -8.16 13.89 -22.85
N ALA A 35 -8.35 14.59 -23.98
CA ALA A 35 -7.33 15.45 -24.56
C ALA A 35 -6.86 16.57 -23.60
N LYS A 36 -7.78 17.15 -22.81
CA LYS A 36 -7.43 18.13 -21.77
C LYS A 36 -6.58 17.49 -20.67
N ALA A 37 -6.97 16.31 -20.19
CA ALA A 37 -6.23 15.60 -19.15
C ALA A 37 -4.84 15.18 -19.64
N ASP A 38 -4.73 14.70 -20.87
CA ASP A 38 -3.47 14.35 -21.53
C ASP A 38 -2.54 15.56 -21.63
N SER A 39 -3.07 16.72 -22.00
CA SER A 39 -2.29 17.97 -22.05
C SER A 39 -1.72 18.35 -20.69
N ILE A 40 -2.52 18.28 -19.61
CA ILE A 40 -2.06 18.55 -18.25
C ILE A 40 -1.00 17.53 -17.82
N GLY A 41 -1.23 16.24 -18.11
CA GLY A 41 -0.29 15.16 -17.83
C GLY A 41 1.04 15.33 -18.56
N ALA A 42 1.01 15.76 -19.82
CA ALA A 42 2.20 16.02 -20.62
C ALA A 42 3.04 17.19 -20.06
N ILE A 43 2.40 18.24 -19.55
CA ILE A 43 3.10 19.35 -18.90
C ILE A 43 3.79 18.87 -17.63
N ALA A 44 3.09 18.12 -16.77
CA ALA A 44 3.66 17.58 -15.54
C ALA A 44 4.86 16.65 -15.83
N ARG A 45 4.73 15.77 -16.84
CA ARG A 45 5.83 14.91 -17.29
C ARG A 45 7.03 15.70 -17.77
N LYS A 46 6.82 16.71 -18.63
CA LYS A 46 7.90 17.57 -19.13
C LYS A 46 8.65 18.28 -18.01
N LEU A 47 7.94 18.78 -16.99
CA LEU A 47 8.58 19.40 -15.83
C LEU A 47 9.40 18.39 -15.02
N SER A 48 8.87 17.18 -14.81
CA SER A 48 9.60 16.09 -14.17
C SER A 48 10.86 15.70 -14.95
N ASP A 49 10.80 15.63 -16.28
CA ASP A 49 11.95 15.33 -17.13
C ASP A 49 13.03 16.40 -17.03
N LEU A 50 12.63 17.68 -17.12
CA LEU A 50 13.56 18.80 -16.95
C LEU A 50 14.21 18.80 -15.56
N GLN A 51 13.46 18.44 -14.52
CA GLN A 51 14.01 18.32 -13.17
C GLN A 51 14.94 17.12 -13.03
N PHE A 52 14.60 15.98 -13.63
CA PHE A 52 15.44 14.78 -13.60
C PHE A 52 16.79 15.02 -14.30
N GLU A 53 16.80 15.69 -15.45
CA GLU A 53 18.05 16.06 -16.14
C GLU A 53 18.94 16.98 -15.29
N LYS A 54 18.36 17.93 -14.55
CA LYS A 54 19.13 18.81 -13.65
C LYS A 54 19.85 18.06 -12.55
N ILE A 55 19.25 16.98 -12.03
CA ILE A 55 19.78 16.23 -10.90
C ILE A 55 20.67 15.05 -11.30
N LYS A 56 20.73 14.71 -12.58
CA LYS A 56 21.52 13.59 -13.12
C LYS A 56 22.99 13.60 -12.67
N PRO A 57 23.72 14.74 -12.61
CA PRO A 57 25.09 14.76 -12.10
C PRO A 57 25.22 14.30 -10.63
N LEU A 58 24.19 14.53 -9.80
CA LEU A 58 24.18 14.07 -8.41
C LEU A 58 24.00 12.55 -8.33
N ILE A 59 23.18 11.98 -9.21
CA ILE A 59 22.98 10.54 -9.32
C ILE A 59 24.29 9.86 -9.75
N GLU A 60 24.97 10.41 -10.75
CA GLU A 60 26.27 9.89 -11.21
C GLU A 60 27.37 9.99 -10.14
N ARG A 61 27.37 11.06 -9.35
CA ARG A 61 28.28 11.21 -8.20
C ARG A 61 28.04 10.12 -7.15
N ASP A 62 26.78 9.90 -6.77
CA ASP A 62 26.42 8.92 -5.75
C ASP A 62 26.71 7.49 -6.24
N ALA A 63 26.51 7.21 -7.52
CA ALA A 63 26.86 5.94 -8.14
C ALA A 63 28.36 5.61 -7.99
N LYS A 64 29.25 6.59 -8.20
CA LYS A 64 30.71 6.44 -7.98
C LYS A 64 31.07 6.19 -6.51
N ASN A 65 30.19 6.55 -5.58
CA ASN A 65 30.38 6.41 -4.14
C ASN A 65 29.62 5.22 -3.54
N GLY A 66 29.31 4.19 -4.36
CA GLY A 66 28.69 2.95 -3.89
C GLY A 66 27.17 3.02 -3.73
N LYS A 67 26.52 4.06 -4.26
CA LYS A 67 25.06 4.21 -4.34
C LYS A 67 24.60 4.29 -5.80
N PRO A 68 24.70 3.19 -6.58
CA PRO A 68 24.34 3.19 -8.00
C PRO A 68 22.85 3.42 -8.23
N PHE A 69 22.49 4.01 -9.37
CA PHE A 69 21.11 4.00 -9.87
C PHE A 69 20.92 2.81 -10.82
N VAL A 70 20.02 1.90 -10.47
CA VAL A 70 19.83 0.60 -11.11
C VAL A 70 18.36 0.45 -11.54
N PRO A 71 17.89 1.18 -12.57
CA PRO A 71 16.49 1.18 -13.00
C PRO A 71 16.04 -0.14 -13.64
N TRP A 72 16.97 -1.06 -13.93
CA TRP A 72 16.75 -2.35 -14.60
C TRP A 72 16.70 -3.54 -13.65
N ALA A 73 16.78 -3.32 -12.33
CA ALA A 73 16.87 -4.41 -11.35
C ALA A 73 15.68 -5.37 -11.49
N ALA A 74 15.94 -6.66 -11.71
CA ALA A 74 14.93 -7.69 -11.90
C ALA A 74 15.03 -8.83 -10.88
N LYS A 75 16.12 -8.89 -10.13
CA LYS A 75 16.37 -9.88 -9.08
C LYS A 75 16.76 -9.18 -7.77
N PRO A 76 16.41 -9.76 -6.61
CA PRO A 76 16.80 -9.24 -5.29
C PRO A 76 18.28 -8.84 -5.16
N SER A 77 19.18 -9.59 -5.80
CA SER A 77 20.63 -9.38 -5.77
C SER A 77 21.13 -8.22 -6.64
N ASP A 78 20.31 -7.68 -7.54
CA ASP A 78 20.71 -6.60 -8.44
C ASP A 78 20.87 -5.27 -7.69
N LEU A 79 20.19 -5.13 -6.54
CA LEU A 79 20.26 -3.95 -5.69
C LEU A 79 21.15 -4.19 -4.47
N PRO A 80 22.16 -3.32 -4.22
CA PRO A 80 22.97 -3.38 -3.01
C PRO A 80 22.12 -3.29 -1.74
N GLN A 81 22.55 -3.95 -0.66
CA GLN A 81 21.89 -3.88 0.65
C GLN A 81 22.78 -3.16 1.66
N ALA A 82 22.19 -2.37 2.56
CA ALA A 82 22.90 -1.78 3.68
C ALA A 82 23.35 -2.84 4.69
N ARG A 83 24.38 -2.54 5.48
CA ARG A 83 24.89 -3.44 6.54
C ARG A 83 24.02 -3.49 7.79
N ILE A 84 23.21 -2.47 8.00
CA ILE A 84 22.27 -2.35 9.10
C ILE A 84 20.87 -2.10 8.54
N PRO A 85 19.80 -2.43 9.29
CA PRO A 85 18.45 -2.15 8.85
C PRO A 85 18.21 -0.66 8.53
N ALA A 86 17.19 -0.37 7.72
CA ALA A 86 16.78 0.98 7.36
C ALA A 86 16.45 1.82 8.62
N PHE A 87 15.88 1.17 9.64
CA PHE A 87 15.65 1.73 10.97
C PHE A 87 15.47 0.59 11.98
N PRO A 88 15.59 0.84 13.30
CA PRO A 88 15.30 -0.16 14.31
C PRO A 88 13.86 -0.69 14.19
N GLY A 89 13.69 -1.96 13.85
CA GLY A 89 12.36 -2.59 13.67
C GLY A 89 11.92 -2.77 12.23
N ALA A 90 12.75 -2.39 11.25
CA ALA A 90 12.56 -2.82 9.87
C ALA A 90 12.79 -4.34 9.76
N GLU A 91 11.82 -5.08 9.22
CA GLU A 91 11.97 -6.50 8.88
C GLU A 91 11.50 -6.77 7.44
N GLY A 92 11.60 -8.01 6.96
CA GLY A 92 11.18 -8.38 5.61
C GLY A 92 12.18 -8.02 4.50
N GLY A 93 11.76 -8.15 3.25
CA GLY A 93 12.64 -8.05 2.09
C GLY A 93 13.26 -6.67 1.87
N GLY A 94 12.58 -5.59 2.24
CA GLY A 94 13.06 -4.22 2.14
C GLY A 94 13.82 -3.71 3.38
N ALA A 95 14.06 -4.56 4.39
CA ALA A 95 14.58 -4.14 5.69
C ALA A 95 15.95 -3.47 5.64
N TYR A 96 16.76 -3.77 4.63
CA TYR A 96 18.14 -3.27 4.46
C TYR A 96 18.26 -2.26 3.32
N SER A 97 17.15 -1.63 2.91
CA SER A 97 17.19 -0.44 2.06
C SER A 97 18.11 0.62 2.65
N PHE A 98 18.91 1.28 1.82
CA PHE A 98 19.77 2.38 2.28
C PHE A 98 18.95 3.61 2.69
N GLY A 99 17.78 3.81 2.04
CA GLY A 99 17.05 5.06 2.09
C GLY A 99 17.97 6.26 1.88
N GLY A 100 17.72 7.34 2.61
CA GLY A 100 18.48 8.58 2.55
C GLY A 100 19.77 8.63 3.38
N ARG A 101 20.19 7.54 4.05
CA ARG A 101 21.26 7.56 5.07
C ARG A 101 22.54 8.27 4.62
N GLY A 102 23.04 9.18 5.46
CA GLY A 102 24.24 9.99 5.19
C GLY A 102 24.08 10.98 4.04
N GLY A 103 22.86 11.17 3.55
CA GLY A 103 22.49 12.11 2.51
C GLY A 103 22.15 13.49 3.04
N LYS A 104 21.75 14.37 2.13
CA LYS A 104 21.30 15.73 2.47
C LYS A 104 19.94 15.69 3.18
N VAL A 105 19.79 16.48 4.24
CA VAL A 105 18.49 16.67 4.88
C VAL A 105 17.71 17.78 4.16
N TYR A 106 16.42 17.54 3.93
CA TYR A 106 15.46 18.51 3.44
C TYR A 106 14.35 18.65 4.48
N VAL A 107 14.22 19.87 5.01
CA VAL A 107 13.15 20.22 5.95
C VAL A 107 11.98 20.81 5.16
N VAL A 108 10.84 20.12 5.17
CA VAL A 108 9.60 20.63 4.59
C VAL A 108 8.99 21.65 5.54
N THR A 109 8.88 22.90 5.11
CA THR A 109 8.44 24.05 5.91
C THR A 109 7.18 24.71 5.37
N THR A 110 6.69 24.28 4.21
CA THR A 110 5.48 24.83 3.58
C THR A 110 4.51 23.73 3.15
N LEU A 111 3.21 24.06 3.16
CA LEU A 111 2.13 23.23 2.64
C LEU A 111 1.88 23.43 1.13
N ALA A 112 2.65 24.31 0.49
CA ALA A 112 2.56 24.54 -0.94
C ALA A 112 2.91 23.27 -1.73
N ASP A 113 2.20 23.05 -2.84
CA ASP A 113 2.42 21.94 -3.77
C ASP A 113 3.83 21.92 -4.38
N SER A 114 4.45 23.09 -4.57
CA SER A 114 5.77 23.23 -5.18
C SER A 114 6.49 24.50 -4.73
N GLY A 115 7.79 24.58 -5.05
CA GLY A 115 8.67 25.70 -4.68
C GLY A 115 9.54 25.41 -3.45
N PRO A 116 10.35 26.38 -3.02
CA PRO A 116 11.28 26.22 -1.91
C PRO A 116 10.61 25.74 -0.62
N GLY A 117 11.19 24.73 0.02
CA GLY A 117 10.70 24.14 1.28
C GLY A 117 9.49 23.23 1.13
N SER A 118 9.04 22.93 -0.10
CA SER A 118 7.92 22.03 -0.36
C SER A 118 8.35 20.56 -0.36
N LEU A 119 7.40 19.66 -0.12
CA LEU A 119 7.63 18.22 -0.26
C LEU A 119 8.05 17.85 -1.70
N ARG A 120 7.43 18.47 -2.71
CA ARG A 120 7.75 18.20 -4.12
C ARG A 120 9.21 18.51 -4.41
N GLU A 121 9.68 19.68 -4.00
CA GLU A 121 11.07 20.05 -4.17
C GLU A 121 11.96 18.97 -3.57
N ALA A 122 11.76 18.60 -2.29
CA ALA A 122 12.59 17.61 -1.62
C ALA A 122 12.56 16.21 -2.29
N CYS A 123 11.38 15.75 -2.74
CA CYS A 123 11.20 14.46 -3.41
C CYS A 123 11.87 14.38 -4.78
N GLU A 124 11.82 15.46 -5.56
CA GLU A 124 12.31 15.52 -6.95
C GLU A 124 13.80 15.93 -7.05
N GLN A 125 14.52 16.00 -5.92
CA GLN A 125 15.97 16.16 -5.89
C GLN A 125 16.72 14.85 -6.13
N GLY A 126 17.97 14.97 -6.58
CA GLY A 126 18.89 13.85 -6.70
C GLY A 126 19.80 13.67 -5.50
N GLY A 127 20.51 12.56 -5.53
CA GLY A 127 21.38 12.11 -4.45
C GLY A 127 20.63 11.58 -3.23
N ALA A 128 21.39 10.93 -2.35
CA ALA A 128 20.87 10.44 -1.09
C ALA A 128 20.27 11.59 -0.27
N ARG A 129 19.03 11.41 0.21
CA ARG A 129 18.31 12.48 0.90
C ARG A 129 17.32 12.00 1.94
N ILE A 130 17.22 12.74 3.03
CA ILE A 130 16.27 12.49 4.13
C ILE A 130 15.33 13.68 4.19
N ILE A 131 14.03 13.40 4.12
CA ILE A 131 12.97 14.40 4.17
C ILE A 131 12.30 14.32 5.53
N VAL A 132 12.33 15.45 6.24
CA VAL A 132 11.65 15.66 7.52
C VAL A 132 10.71 16.85 7.41
N PHE A 133 9.83 17.03 8.39
CA PHE A 133 8.77 18.03 8.34
C PHE A 133 8.87 18.96 9.54
N ASN A 134 8.83 20.26 9.28
CA ASN A 134 8.63 21.30 10.29
C ASN A 134 7.36 22.11 9.99
N VAL A 135 6.33 21.40 9.52
CA VAL A 135 5.01 21.92 9.20
C VAL A 135 3.97 20.82 9.41
N ALA A 136 2.75 21.21 9.79
CA ALA A 136 1.60 20.31 9.91
C ALA A 136 0.46 20.83 9.02
N GLY A 137 -0.27 19.93 8.38
CA GLY A 137 -1.29 20.33 7.42
C GLY A 137 -1.49 19.37 6.26
N ILE A 138 -2.40 19.76 5.37
CA ILE A 138 -2.61 19.08 4.11
C ILE A 138 -1.73 19.73 3.04
N ILE A 139 -0.86 18.93 2.44
CA ILE A 139 -0.14 19.29 1.21
C ILE A 139 -1.02 18.83 0.05
N ARG A 140 -1.78 19.77 -0.52
CA ARG A 140 -2.69 19.47 -1.63
C ARG A 140 -1.95 19.59 -2.95
N LEU A 141 -1.68 18.46 -3.57
CA LEU A 141 -0.95 18.36 -4.82
C LEU A 141 -1.80 18.82 -6.00
N LYS A 142 -1.16 19.47 -6.98
CA LYS A 142 -1.79 19.89 -8.26
C LYS A 142 -1.44 18.96 -9.42
N SER A 143 -0.36 18.20 -9.27
CA SER A 143 0.05 17.10 -10.15
C SER A 143 0.71 16.01 -9.31
N PRO A 144 0.87 14.78 -9.82
CA PRO A 144 1.60 13.76 -9.09
C PRO A 144 3.03 14.20 -8.76
N ILE A 145 3.57 13.76 -7.63
CA ILE A 145 5.01 13.85 -7.34
C ILE A 145 5.64 12.53 -7.81
N SER A 146 6.68 12.61 -8.65
CA SER A 146 7.39 11.43 -9.14
C SER A 146 8.79 11.35 -8.51
N ILE A 147 8.99 10.36 -7.65
CA ILE A 147 10.27 10.06 -6.99
C ILE A 147 11.09 9.18 -7.94
N ARG A 148 11.88 9.82 -8.80
CA ARG A 148 12.69 9.13 -9.83
C ARG A 148 14.12 8.80 -9.38
N ALA A 149 14.70 9.65 -8.53
CA ALA A 149 16.04 9.43 -8.01
C ALA A 149 16.02 8.58 -6.72
N PRO A 150 16.87 7.53 -6.63
CA PRO A 150 16.87 6.59 -5.51
C PRO A 150 17.43 7.20 -4.23
N TYR A 151 17.55 6.39 -3.18
CA TYR A 151 18.18 6.73 -1.88
C TYR A 151 17.44 7.85 -1.14
N ILE A 152 16.21 7.59 -0.76
CA ILE A 152 15.33 8.56 -0.11
C ILE A 152 14.68 7.98 1.14
N THR A 153 14.68 8.77 2.21
CA THR A 153 13.85 8.53 3.40
C THR A 153 12.85 9.67 3.56
N ILE A 154 11.56 9.36 3.72
CA ILE A 154 10.49 10.32 4.03
C ILE A 154 9.95 9.99 5.43
N ALA A 155 10.17 10.88 6.40
CA ALA A 155 9.90 10.64 7.81
C ALA A 155 8.76 11.51 8.35
N GLY A 156 7.52 11.11 8.10
CA GLY A 156 6.31 11.85 8.50
C GLY A 156 6.14 12.02 10.02
N GLN A 157 6.75 11.15 10.83
CA GLN A 157 6.71 11.23 12.29
C GLN A 157 7.44 12.44 12.87
N THR A 158 8.24 13.15 12.06
CA THR A 158 8.94 14.37 12.48
C THR A 158 8.05 15.61 12.42
N ALA A 159 6.92 15.54 11.73
CA ALA A 159 5.99 16.65 11.62
C ALA A 159 5.47 17.06 13.01
N PRO A 160 5.29 18.36 13.29
CA PRO A 160 4.71 18.82 14.54
C PRO A 160 3.21 18.50 14.65
N GLY A 161 2.67 18.59 15.87
CA GLY A 161 1.23 18.57 16.14
C GLY A 161 0.51 17.32 15.63
N ASP A 162 -0.43 17.50 14.71
CA ASP A 162 -1.25 16.44 14.11
C ASP A 162 -0.60 15.82 12.86
N GLY A 163 0.52 16.38 12.41
CA GLY A 163 1.33 15.87 11.30
C GLY A 163 0.87 16.34 9.93
N VAL A 164 1.30 15.60 8.90
CA VAL A 164 1.04 15.93 7.49
C VAL A 164 0.15 14.90 6.80
N CYS A 165 -0.57 15.37 5.79
CA CYS A 165 -1.36 14.54 4.87
C CYS A 165 -1.15 15.00 3.43
N ILE A 166 -0.93 14.05 2.52
CA ILE A 166 -0.84 14.31 1.08
C ILE A 166 -2.21 14.05 0.45
N ALA A 167 -2.68 14.99 -0.37
CA ALA A 167 -4.02 14.95 -0.96
C ALA A 167 -4.04 15.48 -2.40
N GLY A 168 -5.14 15.24 -3.12
CA GLY A 168 -5.37 15.75 -4.47
C GLY A 168 -4.78 14.85 -5.56
N GLU A 169 -3.49 14.53 -5.48
CA GLU A 169 -2.82 13.70 -6.48
C GLU A 169 -1.94 12.63 -5.82
N SER A 170 -1.46 11.72 -6.64
CA SER A 170 -0.67 10.56 -6.23
C SER A 170 0.78 10.92 -5.94
N VAL A 171 1.43 10.12 -5.10
CA VAL A 171 2.89 10.06 -5.02
C VAL A 171 3.36 8.78 -5.69
N TRP A 172 4.24 8.92 -6.69
CA TRP A 172 4.81 7.82 -7.46
C TRP A 172 6.22 7.51 -7.02
N ILE A 173 6.44 6.26 -6.64
CA ILE A 173 7.74 5.67 -6.38
C ILE A 173 8.21 5.05 -7.71
N ASP A 174 9.06 5.78 -8.44
CA ASP A 174 9.54 5.40 -9.77
C ASP A 174 11.02 4.99 -9.74
N THR A 175 11.46 4.42 -8.62
CA THR A 175 12.88 4.18 -8.33
C THR A 175 13.09 3.07 -7.29
N HIS A 176 14.33 2.90 -6.84
CA HIS A 176 14.72 1.99 -5.77
C HIS A 176 15.30 2.73 -4.53
N ASP A 177 15.52 1.99 -3.44
CA ASP A 177 16.06 2.48 -2.16
C ASP A 177 15.21 3.60 -1.53
N VAL A 178 13.97 3.23 -1.18
CA VAL A 178 12.95 4.15 -0.68
C VAL A 178 12.45 3.69 0.69
N VAL A 179 12.53 4.59 1.68
CA VAL A 179 11.99 4.42 3.03
C VAL A 179 10.89 5.45 3.24
N ILE A 180 9.65 5.04 3.49
CA ILE A 180 8.55 5.96 3.82
C ILE A 180 7.94 5.54 5.15
N ARG A 181 7.87 6.49 6.09
CA ARG A 181 7.35 6.22 7.43
C ARG A 181 6.35 7.27 7.89
N TYR A 182 5.28 6.83 8.56
CA TYR A 182 4.30 7.70 9.23
C TYR A 182 3.66 8.78 8.33
N MET A 183 3.59 8.51 7.02
CA MET A 183 2.95 9.39 6.05
C MET A 183 1.49 9.02 5.82
N ARG A 184 0.67 10.02 5.49
CA ARG A 184 -0.73 9.83 5.08
C ARG A 184 -0.89 10.22 3.62
N PHE A 185 -1.44 9.31 2.82
CA PHE A 185 -1.78 9.52 1.42
C PHE A 185 -3.29 9.37 1.26
N ARG A 186 -4.00 10.49 1.18
CA ARG A 186 -5.46 10.55 1.10
C ARG A 186 -5.83 11.28 -0.17
N ARG A 187 -5.86 10.58 -1.32
CA ARG A 187 -5.99 11.22 -2.63
C ARG A 187 -7.32 11.96 -2.79
N GLY A 188 -8.44 11.28 -2.52
CA GLY A 188 -9.76 11.87 -2.31
C GLY A 188 -10.42 12.55 -3.52
N GLU A 189 -9.80 12.49 -4.71
CA GLU A 189 -10.36 13.06 -5.94
C GLU A 189 -11.15 12.04 -6.75
N THR A 190 -12.27 12.48 -7.32
CA THR A 190 -13.23 11.65 -8.09
C THR A 190 -13.23 11.93 -9.60
N GLU A 191 -12.28 12.71 -10.09
CA GLU A 191 -12.16 13.06 -11.51
C GLU A 191 -11.77 11.83 -12.34
N VAL A 192 -12.65 11.46 -13.28
CA VAL A 192 -12.55 10.21 -14.06
C VAL A 192 -11.30 10.12 -14.93
N THR A 193 -10.80 11.27 -15.40
CA THR A 193 -9.64 11.38 -16.27
C THR A 193 -8.32 11.40 -15.50
N ARG A 194 -8.37 11.36 -14.16
CA ARG A 194 -7.22 11.40 -13.27
C ARG A 194 -7.17 10.19 -12.35
N ARG A 195 -7.79 9.08 -12.73
CA ARG A 195 -7.83 7.84 -11.92
C ARG A 195 -6.42 7.33 -11.65
N ASP A 196 -6.13 7.14 -10.37
CA ASP A 196 -4.84 6.64 -9.92
C ASP A 196 -4.91 6.22 -8.44
N ASP A 197 -3.82 5.65 -7.97
CA ASP A 197 -3.62 5.20 -6.61
C ASP A 197 -3.40 6.36 -5.63
N ALA A 198 -3.58 6.14 -4.33
CA ALA A 198 -3.11 7.14 -3.35
C ALA A 198 -1.58 7.19 -3.28
N ILE A 199 -0.92 6.03 -3.37
CA ILE A 199 0.54 5.88 -3.47
C ILE A 199 0.88 4.70 -4.37
N GLY A 200 1.77 4.87 -5.34
CA GLY A 200 2.04 3.82 -6.31
C GLY A 200 3.22 4.14 -7.21
N GLY A 201 3.05 3.98 -8.52
CA GLY A 201 4.04 4.35 -9.53
C GLY A 201 4.70 3.15 -10.22
N ASN A 202 5.98 3.28 -10.54
CA ASN A 202 6.80 2.33 -11.27
C ASN A 202 7.97 1.79 -10.40
N PRO A 203 7.68 1.13 -9.26
CA PRO A 203 8.69 0.83 -8.25
C PRO A 203 9.69 -0.25 -8.67
N VAL A 204 10.97 0.01 -8.41
CA VAL A 204 12.08 -0.87 -8.80
C VAL A 204 12.48 -1.83 -7.68
N GLY A 205 12.83 -1.33 -6.49
CA GLY A 205 13.13 -2.22 -5.37
C GLY A 205 13.82 -1.59 -4.16
N ASN A 206 14.18 -2.39 -3.15
CA ASN A 206 14.66 -1.91 -1.85
C ASN A 206 13.69 -0.90 -1.22
N ILE A 207 12.43 -1.28 -1.10
CA ILE A 207 11.36 -0.39 -0.65
C ILE A 207 10.85 -0.86 0.70
N ILE A 208 10.80 0.06 1.67
CA ILE A 208 10.11 -0.16 2.94
C ILE A 208 9.08 0.94 3.21
N ILE A 209 7.83 0.51 3.40
CA ILE A 209 6.69 1.34 3.79
C ILE A 209 6.29 0.89 5.20
N ASP A 210 6.45 1.76 6.20
CA ASP A 210 6.20 1.45 7.62
C ASP A 210 5.29 2.50 8.25
N HIS A 211 4.21 2.07 8.92
CA HIS A 211 3.26 3.00 9.54
C HIS A 211 2.68 4.04 8.57
N VAL A 212 2.39 3.66 7.32
CA VAL A 212 1.73 4.54 6.36
C VAL A 212 0.23 4.31 6.37
N SER A 213 -0.55 5.37 6.16
CA SER A 213 -1.99 5.27 5.92
C SER A 213 -2.32 5.77 4.53
N ALA A 214 -2.86 4.90 3.69
CA ALA A 214 -3.33 5.25 2.36
C ALA A 214 -4.83 5.00 2.24
N SER A 215 -5.57 5.99 1.74
CA SER A 215 -7.01 5.90 1.56
C SER A 215 -7.48 6.73 0.38
N TRP A 216 -8.71 6.45 -0.04
CA TRP A 216 -9.43 7.26 -1.02
C TRP A 216 -8.69 7.37 -2.37
N GLY A 217 -7.98 6.31 -2.76
CA GLY A 217 -7.53 6.13 -4.14
C GLY A 217 -8.72 5.90 -5.08
N LEU A 218 -8.58 6.26 -6.36
CA LEU A 218 -9.64 6.12 -7.37
C LEU A 218 -9.38 4.95 -8.34
N ASP A 219 -8.19 4.36 -8.27
CA ASP A 219 -7.88 3.02 -8.77
C ASP A 219 -7.60 2.10 -7.55
N GLU A 220 -6.39 1.99 -7.04
CA GLU A 220 -6.11 1.31 -5.77
C GLU A 220 -5.81 2.29 -4.63
N ASN A 221 -5.79 1.86 -3.37
CA ASN A 221 -5.07 2.67 -2.37
C ASN A 221 -3.55 2.58 -2.55
N MET A 222 -3.06 1.44 -3.08
CA MET A 222 -1.62 1.26 -3.31
C MET A 222 -1.26 0.19 -4.35
N SER A 223 -0.24 0.47 -5.18
CA SER A 223 0.37 -0.53 -6.07
C SER A 223 1.90 -0.54 -6.00
N ILE A 224 2.48 -1.64 -5.49
CA ILE A 224 3.94 -1.85 -5.38
C ILE A 224 4.28 -3.30 -5.75
N TYR A 225 4.53 -3.58 -7.03
CA TYR A 225 4.72 -4.96 -7.49
C TYR A 225 5.57 -5.15 -8.75
N ARG A 226 5.64 -4.14 -9.64
CA ARG A 226 6.40 -4.19 -10.88
C ARG A 226 6.87 -2.82 -11.28
N HIS A 227 7.87 -2.80 -12.17
CA HIS A 227 8.15 -1.66 -13.02
C HIS A 227 8.19 -2.03 -14.50
N VAL A 228 8.02 -1.03 -15.36
CA VAL A 228 8.29 -1.10 -16.80
C VAL A 228 9.63 -0.40 -17.03
N TYR A 229 10.62 -1.18 -17.45
CA TYR A 229 11.95 -0.71 -17.79
C TYR A 229 12.08 -0.55 -19.31
N ASP A 230 12.51 0.63 -19.75
CA ASP A 230 12.88 0.92 -21.13
C ASP A 230 14.40 1.08 -21.18
N ALA A 231 15.05 0.32 -22.06
CA ALA A 231 16.50 0.39 -22.25
C ALA A 231 16.93 1.58 -23.15
N GLU A 232 15.97 2.29 -23.74
CA GLU A 232 16.17 3.42 -24.66
C GLU A 232 17.02 3.08 -25.90
N ASP A 233 17.12 1.79 -26.24
CA ASP A 233 17.86 1.26 -27.39
C ASP A 233 16.96 0.85 -28.56
N GLY A 234 15.66 1.18 -28.47
CA GLY A 234 14.63 0.80 -29.44
C GLY A 234 14.04 -0.60 -29.24
N SER A 235 14.50 -1.36 -28.24
CA SER A 235 13.87 -2.62 -27.84
C SER A 235 12.53 -2.38 -27.14
N LYS A 236 11.70 -3.44 -27.06
CA LYS A 236 10.41 -3.36 -26.38
C LYS A 236 10.61 -3.21 -24.86
N PRO A 237 9.92 -2.26 -24.19
CA PRO A 237 9.98 -2.13 -22.74
C PRO A 237 9.64 -3.44 -22.02
N LEU A 238 10.41 -3.73 -20.98
CA LEU A 238 10.31 -4.96 -20.18
C LEU A 238 9.47 -4.72 -18.93
N LYS A 239 8.54 -5.63 -18.65
CA LYS A 239 7.81 -5.65 -17.37
C LYS A 239 8.59 -6.49 -16.36
N LEU A 240 9.25 -5.83 -15.43
CA LEU A 240 10.13 -6.45 -14.43
C LEU A 240 9.48 -6.42 -13.04
N PRO A 241 9.74 -7.42 -12.17
CA PRO A 241 9.21 -7.40 -10.81
C PRO A 241 9.88 -6.29 -10.00
N THR A 242 9.14 -5.72 -9.05
CA THR A 242 9.78 -4.97 -7.96
C THR A 242 10.53 -5.97 -7.08
N VAL A 243 11.70 -5.61 -6.55
CA VAL A 243 12.51 -6.53 -5.73
C VAL A 243 12.78 -5.97 -4.34
N ASN A 244 12.90 -6.83 -3.31
CA ASN A 244 13.19 -6.42 -1.92
C ASN A 244 12.16 -5.42 -1.37
N VAL A 245 10.94 -5.90 -1.09
CA VAL A 245 9.82 -5.04 -0.66
C VAL A 245 9.35 -5.45 0.72
N THR A 246 9.22 -4.47 1.61
CA THR A 246 8.51 -4.58 2.89
C THR A 246 7.38 -3.57 2.95
N ILE A 247 6.18 -4.02 3.33
CA ILE A 247 5.13 -3.12 3.82
C ILE A 247 4.71 -3.62 5.19
N GLN A 248 4.89 -2.79 6.20
CA GLN A 248 4.63 -3.17 7.58
C GLN A 248 3.82 -2.14 8.35
N ASN A 249 3.03 -2.60 9.31
CA ASN A 249 2.31 -1.76 10.26
C ASN A 249 1.47 -0.65 9.57
N SER A 250 0.91 -0.86 8.38
CA SER A 250 0.27 0.19 7.57
C SER A 250 -1.24 -0.03 7.38
N ILE A 251 -2.00 1.04 7.09
CA ILE A 251 -3.45 0.99 6.83
C ILE A 251 -3.74 1.30 5.35
N PHE A 252 -4.56 0.47 4.71
CA PHE A 252 -5.05 0.64 3.34
C PHE A 252 -6.57 0.51 3.31
N SER A 253 -7.29 1.63 3.24
CA SER A 253 -8.74 1.62 3.47
C SER A 253 -9.53 2.54 2.55
N GLU A 254 -10.78 2.18 2.31
CA GLU A 254 -11.76 3.02 1.61
C GLU A 254 -11.28 3.56 0.26
N ALA A 255 -10.75 2.69 -0.61
CA ALA A 255 -10.64 3.07 -2.02
C ALA A 255 -12.03 3.47 -2.56
N LEU A 256 -12.09 4.47 -3.45
CA LEU A 256 -13.33 5.10 -3.86
C LEU A 256 -14.06 4.26 -4.91
N ASP A 257 -15.28 3.85 -4.59
CA ASP A 257 -16.18 3.13 -5.48
C ASP A 257 -16.96 4.09 -6.38
N THR A 258 -16.34 5.21 -6.76
CA THR A 258 -16.92 6.12 -7.75
C THR A 258 -17.13 5.34 -9.04
N TYR A 259 -16.07 4.73 -9.58
CA TYR A 259 -16.06 4.03 -10.88
C TYR A 259 -15.94 2.50 -10.77
N ASN A 260 -16.57 1.86 -9.76
CA ASN A 260 -16.57 0.41 -9.51
C ASN A 260 -15.18 -0.24 -9.27
N HIS A 261 -14.18 0.55 -8.88
CA HIS A 261 -12.80 0.14 -8.73
C HIS A 261 -12.28 0.51 -7.34
N ALA A 262 -13.04 0.25 -6.27
CA ALA A 262 -12.61 0.49 -4.88
C ALA A 262 -11.61 -0.58 -4.37
N PHE A 263 -10.41 -0.66 -4.95
CA PHE A 263 -9.48 -1.76 -4.69
C PHE A 263 -8.44 -1.42 -3.61
N GLY A 264 -8.16 -2.38 -2.73
CA GLY A 264 -7.23 -2.19 -1.61
C GLY A 264 -5.80 -1.96 -2.10
N SER A 265 -5.21 -2.97 -2.75
CA SER A 265 -3.85 -2.84 -3.28
C SER A 265 -3.47 -3.94 -4.27
N THR A 266 -2.53 -3.65 -5.18
CA THR A 266 -1.79 -4.66 -5.95
C THR A 266 -0.31 -4.66 -5.53
N ILE A 267 0.11 -5.67 -4.77
CA ILE A 267 1.46 -5.75 -4.18
C ILE A 267 2.14 -7.06 -4.52
N GLY A 268 3.47 -7.09 -4.54
CA GLY A 268 4.23 -8.32 -4.78
C GLY A 268 5.62 -8.03 -5.31
N GLY A 269 6.10 -8.89 -6.21
CA GLY A 269 7.49 -8.88 -6.66
C GLY A 269 8.30 -10.01 -6.05
N LEU A 270 9.63 -9.88 -6.04
CA LEU A 270 10.55 -10.89 -5.51
C LEU A 270 11.20 -10.41 -4.20
N ASN A 271 11.42 -11.34 -3.26
CA ASN A 271 11.79 -11.03 -1.88
C ASN A 271 10.79 -10.03 -1.26
N SER A 272 9.50 -10.38 -1.25
CA SER A 272 8.40 -9.50 -0.88
C SER A 272 7.71 -9.96 0.41
N THR A 273 7.51 -9.03 1.36
CA THR A 273 6.86 -9.34 2.64
C THR A 273 5.95 -8.21 3.13
N PHE A 274 4.73 -8.57 3.48
CA PHE A 274 3.65 -7.68 3.86
C PHE A 274 3.09 -8.16 5.19
N MET A 275 3.29 -7.38 6.26
CA MET A 275 3.01 -7.84 7.61
C MET A 275 2.43 -6.80 8.55
N ARG A 276 1.54 -7.25 9.46
CA ARG A 276 0.94 -6.40 10.51
C ARG A 276 0.19 -5.17 9.95
N ASN A 277 -0.23 -5.25 8.69
CA ASN A 277 -1.01 -4.21 8.04
C ASN A 277 -2.50 -4.46 8.23
N LEU A 278 -3.30 -3.44 7.92
CA LEU A 278 -4.75 -3.48 8.00
C LEU A 278 -5.36 -2.99 6.69
N TRP A 279 -6.11 -3.87 6.02
CA TRP A 279 -6.98 -3.52 4.90
C TRP A 279 -8.42 -3.43 5.40
N ALA A 280 -9.12 -2.34 5.09
CA ALA A 280 -10.49 -2.14 5.57
C ALA A 280 -11.39 -1.48 4.53
N SER A 281 -12.56 -2.08 4.31
CA SER A 281 -13.63 -1.49 3.50
C SER A 281 -13.21 -1.16 2.06
N ASN A 282 -12.39 -2.02 1.45
CA ASN A 282 -12.17 -2.03 0.00
C ASN A 282 -12.93 -3.21 -0.60
N ILE A 283 -13.59 -3.03 -1.75
CA ILE A 283 -14.48 -4.07 -2.32
C ILE A 283 -13.70 -5.33 -2.75
N SER A 284 -12.44 -5.15 -3.15
CA SER A 284 -11.59 -6.14 -3.80
C SER A 284 -10.11 -5.90 -3.51
N ARG A 285 -9.26 -6.89 -3.82
CA ARG A 285 -7.79 -6.79 -3.79
C ARG A 285 -7.28 -6.37 -2.40
N ASN A 286 -7.53 -7.23 -1.41
CA ASN A 286 -7.11 -7.02 -0.02
C ASN A 286 -6.10 -8.08 0.45
N PRO A 287 -4.92 -8.23 -0.19
CA PRO A 287 -4.40 -7.57 -1.39
C PRO A 287 -4.56 -8.40 -2.68
N SER A 288 -4.25 -7.84 -3.85
CA SER A 288 -3.93 -8.64 -5.04
C SER A 288 -2.44 -8.94 -5.10
N VAL A 289 -2.08 -10.19 -5.38
CA VAL A 289 -0.70 -10.64 -5.60
C VAL A 289 -0.29 -10.28 -7.02
N GLY A 290 0.61 -9.31 -7.13
CA GLY A 290 1.23 -8.89 -8.37
C GLY A 290 2.51 -9.66 -8.68
N MET A 291 2.72 -9.98 -9.96
CA MET A 291 3.84 -10.79 -10.46
C MET A 291 3.83 -12.25 -9.95
N TYR A 292 5.00 -12.88 -9.96
CA TYR A 292 5.28 -14.27 -9.59
C TYR A 292 6.33 -14.28 -8.46
N GLY A 293 6.65 -15.46 -7.93
CA GLY A 293 7.67 -15.62 -6.91
C GLY A 293 7.11 -15.56 -5.48
N ASP A 294 7.98 -15.26 -4.52
CA ASP A 294 7.65 -15.28 -3.10
C ASP A 294 6.71 -14.15 -2.68
N PHE A 295 5.70 -14.51 -1.87
CA PHE A 295 4.72 -13.59 -1.34
C PHE A 295 4.46 -13.87 0.13
N GLY A 296 5.14 -13.16 1.02
CA GLY A 296 4.91 -13.23 2.46
C GLY A 296 3.75 -12.34 2.89
N PHE A 297 2.63 -12.92 3.33
CA PHE A 297 1.47 -12.22 3.87
C PHE A 297 1.19 -12.69 5.31
N VAL A 298 1.74 -11.97 6.28
CA VAL A 298 1.89 -12.45 7.65
C VAL A 298 1.25 -11.49 8.67
N ASN A 299 0.40 -11.98 9.56
CA ASN A 299 -0.16 -11.19 10.66
C ASN A 299 -0.93 -9.92 10.25
N ASN A 300 -1.55 -9.92 9.07
CA ASN A 300 -2.37 -8.80 8.61
C ASN A 300 -3.82 -8.92 9.07
N VAL A 301 -4.55 -7.80 9.04
CA VAL A 301 -5.99 -7.72 9.27
C VAL A 301 -6.69 -7.34 7.98
N VAL A 302 -7.77 -8.04 7.64
CA VAL A 302 -8.63 -7.72 6.49
C VAL A 302 -10.08 -7.59 6.96
N PHE A 303 -10.70 -6.46 6.68
CA PHE A 303 -12.06 -6.14 7.13
C PHE A 303 -12.97 -5.69 5.98
N ASN A 304 -14.23 -6.17 5.99
CA ASN A 304 -15.34 -5.62 5.21
C ASN A 304 -15.12 -5.57 3.69
N TRP A 305 -14.75 -6.71 3.09
CA TRP A 305 -14.65 -6.87 1.63
C TRP A 305 -15.98 -7.32 1.02
N TRP A 306 -16.17 -7.10 -0.28
CA TRP A 306 -17.40 -7.51 -0.97
C TRP A 306 -17.20 -8.71 -1.88
N ASN A 307 -16.43 -8.55 -2.96
CA ASN A 307 -16.36 -9.56 -4.02
C ASN A 307 -14.97 -10.21 -4.17
N ARG A 308 -13.88 -9.63 -3.63
CA ARG A 308 -12.56 -10.28 -3.55
C ARG A 308 -11.85 -9.93 -2.23
N SER A 309 -11.32 -10.96 -1.56
CA SER A 309 -10.39 -10.81 -0.44
C SER A 309 -8.97 -10.71 -1.00
N ALA A 310 -8.07 -11.65 -0.69
CA ALA A 310 -6.80 -11.75 -1.40
C ALA A 310 -6.97 -12.55 -2.70
N ASP A 311 -6.40 -12.06 -3.80
CA ASP A 311 -6.44 -12.71 -5.12
C ASP A 311 -5.12 -12.55 -5.90
N GLY A 312 -5.00 -13.13 -7.09
CA GLY A 312 -3.89 -12.85 -8.01
C GLY A 312 -2.79 -13.92 -8.05
N GLY A 313 -1.61 -13.49 -8.48
CA GLY A 313 -0.45 -14.33 -8.77
C GLY A 313 -0.59 -15.12 -10.07
N ASP A 314 0.16 -16.21 -10.17
CA ASP A 314 0.21 -17.11 -11.32
C ASP A 314 0.74 -18.52 -10.97
N ASN A 315 1.07 -19.31 -12.00
CA ASN A 315 1.62 -20.66 -11.86
C ASN A 315 3.02 -20.74 -11.22
N ASN A 316 3.72 -19.62 -11.06
CA ASN A 316 5.07 -19.52 -10.48
C ASN A 316 5.08 -18.81 -9.13
N SER A 317 3.90 -18.52 -8.57
CA SER A 317 3.78 -17.83 -7.29
C SER A 317 3.96 -18.77 -6.10
N LEU A 318 4.58 -18.28 -5.02
CA LEU A 318 4.87 -18.98 -3.78
C LEU A 318 4.21 -18.22 -2.63
N TYR A 319 2.96 -18.59 -2.33
CA TYR A 319 2.11 -17.88 -1.37
C TYR A 319 2.39 -18.33 0.08
N ASN A 320 2.76 -17.42 0.97
CA ASN A 320 2.85 -17.66 2.41
C ASN A 320 1.81 -16.79 3.14
N PHE A 321 0.63 -17.35 3.42
CA PHE A 321 -0.46 -16.68 4.15
C PHE A 321 -0.52 -17.21 5.58
N ILE A 322 0.06 -16.46 6.52
CA ILE A 322 0.36 -16.94 7.87
C ILE A 322 -0.28 -16.05 8.93
N ASN A 323 -1.12 -16.64 9.78
CA ASN A 323 -1.65 -16.00 10.98
C ASN A 323 -2.30 -14.62 10.74
N ASN A 324 -2.99 -14.44 9.62
CA ASN A 324 -3.78 -13.24 9.33
C ASN A 324 -5.18 -13.35 9.97
N TYR A 325 -5.80 -12.20 10.25
CA TYR A 325 -7.15 -12.10 10.80
C TYR A 325 -8.12 -11.49 9.78
N TYR A 326 -9.13 -12.26 9.39
CA TYR A 326 -10.17 -11.84 8.46
C TYR A 326 -11.47 -11.60 9.22
N LYS A 327 -12.02 -10.40 9.10
CA LYS A 327 -13.30 -10.03 9.71
C LYS A 327 -14.30 -9.62 8.62
N PRO A 328 -15.25 -10.49 8.27
CA PRO A 328 -16.40 -10.10 7.44
C PRO A 328 -17.08 -8.87 8.03
N GLY A 329 -17.49 -7.94 7.18
CA GLY A 329 -18.16 -6.71 7.59
C GLY A 329 -19.53 -6.54 6.94
N PRO A 330 -20.22 -5.40 7.14
CA PRO A 330 -21.57 -5.18 6.63
C PRO A 330 -21.75 -5.38 5.12
N ILE A 331 -20.74 -5.15 4.29
CA ILE A 331 -20.83 -5.38 2.84
C ILE A 331 -20.57 -6.85 2.46
N THR A 332 -19.94 -7.64 3.34
CA THR A 332 -19.52 -9.00 3.04
C THR A 332 -20.75 -9.92 2.95
N PRO A 333 -20.99 -10.62 1.82
CA PRO A 333 -22.16 -11.48 1.68
C PRO A 333 -21.93 -12.80 2.43
N LEU A 334 -22.39 -12.86 3.69
CA LEU A 334 -22.08 -13.92 4.65
C LEU A 334 -22.58 -15.32 4.25
N ASP A 335 -23.55 -15.39 3.35
CA ASP A 335 -24.13 -16.60 2.80
C ASP A 335 -23.35 -17.16 1.59
N GLN A 336 -22.30 -16.47 1.14
CA GLN A 336 -21.55 -16.81 -0.06
C GLN A 336 -20.10 -17.24 0.25
N PRO A 337 -19.46 -18.06 -0.61
CA PRO A 337 -18.07 -18.50 -0.40
C PRO A 337 -17.05 -17.39 -0.19
N ILE A 338 -17.30 -16.20 -0.73
CA ILE A 338 -16.43 -15.05 -0.56
C ILE A 338 -16.30 -14.60 0.91
N ALA A 339 -17.29 -14.86 1.77
CA ALA A 339 -17.23 -14.46 3.18
C ALA A 339 -16.15 -15.19 4.00
N PHE A 340 -15.64 -16.32 3.50
CA PHE A 340 -14.60 -17.10 4.16
C PHE A 340 -13.39 -17.38 3.26
N ARG A 341 -13.19 -16.58 2.21
CA ARG A 341 -12.05 -16.73 1.31
C ARG A 341 -10.80 -16.05 1.88
N ILE A 342 -9.75 -16.82 2.13
CA ILE A 342 -8.42 -16.34 2.51
C ILE A 342 -7.64 -15.93 1.25
N LEU A 343 -7.63 -16.81 0.25
CA LEU A 343 -6.83 -16.66 -0.97
C LEU A 343 -7.61 -17.18 -2.18
N LYS A 344 -7.64 -16.37 -3.24
CA LYS A 344 -8.03 -16.76 -4.60
C LYS A 344 -6.79 -16.76 -5.52
N PRO A 345 -6.05 -17.87 -5.64
CA PRO A 345 -4.89 -17.92 -6.51
C PRO A 345 -5.33 -17.97 -7.98
N GLU A 346 -4.55 -17.34 -8.86
CA GLU A 346 -4.76 -17.38 -10.31
C GLU A 346 -3.85 -18.40 -10.99
N SER A 347 -4.30 -18.95 -12.12
CA SER A 347 -3.50 -19.84 -12.95
C SER A 347 -2.46 -19.07 -13.76
N GLY A 348 -1.59 -19.77 -14.48
CA GLY A 348 -0.71 -19.14 -15.45
C GLY A 348 -1.48 -18.36 -16.51
N ARG A 349 -0.93 -17.19 -16.91
CA ARG A 349 -1.55 -16.30 -17.90
C ARG A 349 -1.40 -16.81 -19.34
N ASP A 350 -0.36 -17.59 -19.59
CA ASP A 350 -0.19 -18.30 -20.85
C ASP A 350 -1.21 -19.45 -20.92
N LYS A 351 -1.83 -19.64 -22.08
CA LYS A 351 -2.83 -20.69 -22.33
C LYS A 351 -2.32 -22.07 -21.93
N GLN A 352 -1.01 -22.34 -22.13
CA GLN A 352 -0.41 -23.63 -21.76
C GLN A 352 -0.40 -23.89 -20.24
N PHE A 353 -0.50 -22.85 -19.42
CA PHE A 353 -0.52 -22.93 -17.95
C PHE A 353 -1.88 -22.59 -17.35
N SER A 354 -2.94 -22.57 -18.16
CA SER A 354 -4.32 -22.25 -17.73
C SER A 354 -4.88 -23.19 -16.66
N HIS A 355 -4.24 -24.34 -16.40
CA HIS A 355 -4.60 -25.27 -15.32
C HIS A 355 -3.49 -25.46 -14.28
N THR A 356 -2.41 -24.67 -14.38
CA THR A 356 -1.27 -24.74 -13.48
C THR A 356 -1.31 -23.55 -12.53
N PHE A 357 -1.09 -23.81 -11.25
CA PHE A 357 -1.14 -22.81 -10.19
C PHE A 357 0.15 -22.87 -9.37
N GLY A 358 0.47 -21.75 -8.72
CA GLY A 358 1.57 -21.66 -7.78
C GLY A 358 1.38 -22.55 -6.55
N ARG A 359 2.40 -22.56 -5.67
CA ARG A 359 2.38 -23.32 -4.41
C ARG A 359 1.96 -22.42 -3.27
N ALA A 360 1.20 -22.94 -2.31
CA ALA A 360 0.67 -22.14 -1.21
C ALA A 360 0.84 -22.82 0.16
N TYR A 361 1.41 -22.08 1.11
CA TYR A 361 1.34 -22.34 2.55
C TYR A 361 0.30 -21.40 3.14
N VAL A 362 -0.86 -21.92 3.50
CA VAL A 362 -1.97 -21.16 4.10
C VAL A 362 -2.28 -21.79 5.44
N HIS A 363 -1.91 -21.11 6.53
CA HIS A 363 -1.95 -21.69 7.86
C HIS A 363 -2.15 -20.66 8.98
N GLY A 364 -2.92 -21.06 10.00
CA GLY A 364 -3.14 -20.30 11.24
C GLY A 364 -3.94 -19.01 11.07
N ASN A 365 -4.51 -18.76 9.89
CA ASN A 365 -5.38 -17.62 9.65
C ASN A 365 -6.73 -17.85 10.35
N ILE A 366 -7.29 -16.79 10.90
CA ILE A 366 -8.63 -16.79 11.52
C ILE A 366 -9.58 -16.04 10.61
N ILE A 367 -10.79 -16.58 10.43
CA ILE A 367 -11.90 -15.88 9.82
C ILE A 367 -13.04 -15.82 10.83
N GLU A 368 -13.37 -14.62 11.29
CA GLU A 368 -14.41 -14.39 12.28
C GLU A 368 -15.76 -14.92 11.79
N GLY A 369 -16.45 -15.70 12.62
CA GLY A 369 -17.72 -16.36 12.26
C GLY A 369 -17.59 -17.66 11.46
N PHE A 370 -16.40 -18.05 11.00
CA PHE A 370 -16.18 -19.25 10.18
C PHE A 370 -15.18 -20.21 10.83
N GLU A 371 -15.61 -20.90 11.89
CA GLU A 371 -14.76 -21.82 12.67
C GLU A 371 -14.16 -22.94 11.84
N LYS A 372 -14.92 -23.47 10.89
CA LYS A 372 -14.50 -24.58 10.01
C LYS A 372 -13.22 -24.21 9.26
N VAL A 373 -13.22 -23.05 8.59
CA VAL A 373 -12.05 -22.54 7.85
C VAL A 373 -10.95 -22.07 8.79
N SER A 374 -11.28 -21.54 9.97
CA SER A 374 -10.28 -21.14 10.96
C SER A 374 -9.52 -22.34 11.55
N LYS A 375 -10.15 -23.51 11.65
CA LYS A 375 -9.53 -24.76 12.09
C LYS A 375 -8.67 -25.40 10.99
N ASP A 376 -9.15 -25.41 9.75
CA ASP A 376 -8.37 -25.80 8.57
C ASP A 376 -8.58 -24.79 7.43
N ASN A 377 -7.56 -23.97 7.18
CA ASN A 377 -7.64 -22.92 6.15
C ASN A 377 -7.85 -23.47 4.73
N TRP A 378 -7.59 -24.76 4.49
CA TRP A 378 -7.83 -25.41 3.21
C TRP A 378 -9.25 -25.94 3.05
N ASP A 379 -10.04 -25.99 4.12
CA ASP A 379 -11.43 -26.44 4.11
C ASP A 379 -12.39 -25.32 3.68
N GLY A 380 -12.14 -24.79 2.47
CA GLY A 380 -12.90 -23.72 1.83
C GLY A 380 -12.22 -22.34 1.82
N GLY A 381 -11.14 -22.14 2.56
CA GLY A 381 -10.45 -20.84 2.61
C GLY A 381 -9.62 -20.53 1.36
N VAL A 382 -9.12 -21.55 0.66
CA VAL A 382 -8.43 -21.40 -0.64
C VAL A 382 -9.40 -21.76 -1.76
N GLN A 383 -9.68 -20.81 -2.65
CA GLN A 383 -10.76 -20.96 -3.63
C GLN A 383 -10.29 -20.65 -5.05
N ILE A 384 -10.46 -21.62 -5.96
CA ILE A 384 -10.23 -21.45 -7.40
C ILE A 384 -11.55 -21.39 -8.17
N GLU A 385 -11.63 -20.53 -9.17
CA GLU A 385 -12.82 -20.29 -10.01
C GLU A 385 -12.65 -20.92 -11.39
N GLY A 386 -13.76 -21.31 -12.04
CA GLY A 386 -13.77 -21.76 -13.44
C GLY A 386 -13.10 -23.11 -13.75
N MET A 387 -12.59 -23.85 -12.75
CA MET A 387 -11.86 -25.10 -12.97
C MET A 387 -12.69 -26.36 -12.66
N ALA A 388 -12.57 -27.37 -13.52
CA ALA A 388 -12.94 -28.76 -13.21
C ALA A 388 -11.90 -29.38 -12.23
N ASN A 389 -12.27 -30.46 -11.54
CA ASN A 389 -11.36 -31.21 -10.64
C ASN A 389 -10.70 -30.37 -9.54
N LYS A 390 -11.41 -29.38 -8.99
CA LYS A 390 -10.84 -28.39 -8.06
C LYS A 390 -10.04 -28.99 -6.90
N LYS A 391 -10.55 -30.09 -6.31
CA LYS A 391 -9.87 -30.79 -5.21
C LYS A 391 -8.44 -31.20 -5.58
N LYS A 392 -8.24 -31.82 -6.74
CA LYS A 392 -6.93 -32.29 -7.19
C LYS A 392 -5.95 -31.12 -7.39
N ILE A 393 -6.44 -30.00 -7.92
CA ILE A 393 -5.64 -28.78 -8.11
C ILE A 393 -5.24 -28.20 -6.75
N LEU A 394 -6.20 -28.05 -5.84
CA LEU A 394 -5.91 -27.56 -4.48
C LEU A 394 -4.90 -28.46 -3.75
N ASP A 395 -5.06 -29.78 -3.86
CA ASP A 395 -4.13 -30.76 -3.28
C ASP A 395 -2.70 -30.60 -3.85
N SER A 396 -2.56 -30.29 -5.14
CA SER A 396 -1.22 -30.09 -5.76
C SER A 396 -0.58 -28.75 -5.40
N MET A 397 -1.39 -27.73 -5.09
CA MET A 397 -0.91 -26.41 -4.68
C MET A 397 -0.40 -26.41 -3.23
N ARG A 398 -1.08 -27.14 -2.35
CA ARG A 398 -0.82 -27.14 -0.91
C ARG A 398 0.63 -27.56 -0.59
N VAL A 399 1.25 -26.80 0.31
CA VAL A 399 2.48 -27.20 1.01
C VAL A 399 2.24 -27.15 2.52
N ASN A 400 2.96 -27.97 3.27
CA ASN A 400 2.76 -28.12 4.72
C ASN A 400 3.78 -27.34 5.56
N LYS A 401 4.71 -26.61 4.92
CA LYS A 401 5.70 -25.74 5.57
C LYS A 401 5.79 -24.42 4.81
N PRO A 402 6.11 -23.29 5.48
CA PRO A 402 6.39 -22.03 4.81
C PRO A 402 7.47 -22.21 3.74
N MET A 403 7.25 -21.61 2.58
CA MET A 403 8.25 -21.50 1.53
C MET A 403 9.23 -20.37 1.85
N PRO A 404 10.43 -20.33 1.22
CA PRO A 404 11.40 -19.26 1.47
C PRO A 404 10.76 -17.87 1.38
N MET A 405 10.96 -17.07 2.42
CA MET A 405 10.55 -15.67 2.52
C MET A 405 11.53 -14.94 3.45
N ALA A 406 11.54 -13.61 3.41
CA ALA A 406 12.36 -12.81 4.31
C ALA A 406 11.99 -13.05 5.79
N LYS A 407 12.96 -12.82 6.68
CA LYS A 407 12.75 -12.99 8.12
C LYS A 407 11.80 -11.91 8.64
N VAL A 408 10.81 -12.35 9.42
CA VAL A 408 9.81 -11.50 10.08
C VAL A 408 9.44 -12.08 11.44
N SER A 409 9.04 -11.22 12.37
CA SER A 409 8.46 -11.66 13.63
C SER A 409 7.02 -12.12 13.40
N ILE A 410 6.71 -13.35 13.81
CA ILE A 410 5.39 -13.99 13.62
C ILE A 410 4.73 -14.22 14.98
N THR A 411 3.52 -13.69 15.14
CA THR A 411 2.63 -13.95 16.29
C THR A 411 1.40 -14.74 15.84
N ASP A 412 0.54 -15.20 16.75
CA ASP A 412 -0.75 -15.77 16.37
C ASP A 412 -1.72 -14.71 15.84
N ALA A 413 -2.76 -15.14 15.11
CA ALA A 413 -3.68 -14.22 14.43
C ALA A 413 -4.46 -13.28 15.36
N ARG A 414 -4.73 -13.67 16.63
CA ARG A 414 -5.46 -12.80 17.57
C ARG A 414 -4.53 -11.74 18.15
N THR A 415 -3.30 -12.11 18.48
CA THR A 415 -2.26 -11.16 18.88
C THR A 415 -1.97 -10.17 17.77
N ALA A 416 -1.84 -10.65 16.52
CA ALA A 416 -1.69 -9.81 15.34
C ALA A 416 -2.84 -8.82 15.15
N TYR A 417 -4.09 -9.26 15.34
CA TYR A 417 -5.27 -8.39 15.28
C TYR A 417 -5.21 -7.26 16.30
N ALA A 418 -4.92 -7.58 17.57
CA ALA A 418 -4.79 -6.58 18.63
C ALA A 418 -3.65 -5.59 18.35
N TYR A 419 -2.51 -6.10 17.88
CA TYR A 419 -1.35 -5.28 17.52
C TYR A 419 -1.67 -4.33 16.36
N ALA A 420 -2.28 -4.82 15.28
CA ALA A 420 -2.60 -4.00 14.11
C ALA A 420 -3.60 -2.88 14.45
N LEU A 421 -4.62 -3.16 15.26
CA LEU A 421 -5.55 -2.13 15.74
C LEU A 421 -4.87 -1.04 16.57
N ALA A 422 -3.88 -1.41 17.39
CA ALA A 422 -3.15 -0.46 18.22
C ALA A 422 -2.15 0.37 17.38
N ASN A 423 -1.42 -0.28 16.48
CA ASN A 423 -0.19 0.27 15.92
C ASN A 423 -0.24 0.56 14.41
N ALA A 424 -1.09 -0.09 13.62
CA ALA A 424 -1.04 0.09 12.17
C ALA A 424 -1.45 1.51 11.73
N GLY A 425 -0.84 2.01 10.65
CA GLY A 425 -1.10 3.31 10.05
C GLY A 425 -0.17 4.41 10.58
N ALA A 426 -0.38 5.64 10.09
CA ALA A 426 0.35 6.82 10.51
C ALA A 426 -0.10 7.28 11.92
N THR A 427 0.43 6.61 12.94
CA THR A 427 0.11 6.87 14.35
C THR A 427 0.88 8.03 14.97
N LEU A 428 1.95 8.49 14.31
CA LEU A 428 2.75 9.63 14.71
C LEU A 428 2.63 10.79 13.71
N PRO A 429 2.80 12.05 14.17
CA PRO A 429 2.84 12.47 15.58
C PRO A 429 1.52 12.19 16.34
N ARG A 430 0.43 11.97 15.60
CA ARG A 430 -0.88 11.58 16.13
C ARG A 430 -1.64 10.70 15.12
N ARG A 431 -2.34 9.66 15.57
CA ARG A 431 -3.31 8.93 14.73
C ARG A 431 -4.49 9.85 14.38
N ASP A 432 -4.74 10.10 13.10
CA ASP A 432 -5.78 11.04 12.67
C ASP A 432 -7.21 10.47 12.80
N ALA A 433 -8.21 11.32 12.58
CA ALA A 433 -9.62 10.97 12.73
C ALA A 433 -10.08 9.87 11.75
N VAL A 434 -9.47 9.75 10.57
CA VAL A 434 -9.83 8.73 9.60
C VAL A 434 -9.31 7.37 10.05
N ASP A 435 -8.04 7.26 10.43
CA ASP A 435 -7.49 5.99 10.92
C ASP A 435 -8.16 5.55 12.23
N GLN A 436 -8.45 6.49 13.14
CA GLN A 436 -9.23 6.21 14.35
C GLN A 436 -10.61 5.63 14.01
N ARG A 437 -11.30 6.23 13.03
CA ARG A 437 -12.60 5.73 12.57
C ARG A 437 -12.47 4.33 11.99
N ILE A 438 -11.47 4.08 11.14
CA ILE A 438 -11.24 2.75 10.52
C ILE A 438 -10.96 1.69 11.59
N VAL A 439 -10.03 1.95 12.52
CA VAL A 439 -9.72 1.02 13.62
C VAL A 439 -10.96 0.73 14.47
N GLU A 440 -11.77 1.75 14.78
CA GLU A 440 -13.00 1.58 15.55
C GLU A 440 -14.06 0.76 14.78
N GLN A 441 -14.20 0.96 13.46
CA GLN A 441 -15.09 0.16 12.62
C GLN A 441 -14.65 -1.30 12.56
N VAL A 442 -13.35 -1.55 12.43
CA VAL A 442 -12.80 -2.92 12.43
C VAL A 442 -13.06 -3.57 13.78
N LYS A 443 -12.84 -2.84 14.88
CA LYS A 443 -13.09 -3.32 16.25
C LYS A 443 -14.55 -3.68 16.48
N THR A 444 -15.47 -2.79 16.13
CA THR A 444 -16.90 -2.91 16.46
C THR A 444 -17.72 -3.65 15.40
N GLY A 445 -17.24 -3.72 14.16
CA GLY A 445 -18.04 -4.15 13.00
C GLY A 445 -19.10 -3.14 12.55
N VAL A 446 -19.18 -1.96 13.18
CA VAL A 446 -20.20 -0.94 12.94
C VAL A 446 -19.61 0.16 12.07
N VAL A 447 -20.13 0.34 10.85
CA VAL A 447 -19.70 1.38 9.91
C VAL A 447 -20.19 2.75 10.38
N LYS A 448 -19.31 3.76 10.31
CA LYS A 448 -19.62 5.17 10.59
C LYS A 448 -19.53 6.00 9.31
N TYR A 449 -20.59 6.74 9.01
CA TYR A 449 -20.76 7.61 7.85
C TYR A 449 -21.34 8.97 8.28
N ALA A 450 -21.21 9.99 7.42
CA ALA A 450 -21.72 11.34 7.67
C ALA A 450 -23.26 11.37 7.62
N ALA A 451 -23.89 12.13 8.52
CA ALA A 451 -25.35 12.22 8.59
C ALA A 451 -25.98 12.85 7.32
N ASP A 452 -25.24 13.75 6.69
CA ASP A 452 -25.57 14.47 5.46
C ASP A 452 -24.88 13.86 4.22
N ALA A 453 -24.48 12.58 4.30
CA ALA A 453 -23.82 11.88 3.21
C ALA A 453 -24.59 12.01 1.89
N LYS A 454 -23.89 12.51 0.87
CA LYS A 454 -24.47 12.75 -0.45
C LYS A 454 -24.60 11.44 -1.24
N ALA A 455 -25.48 11.47 -2.22
CA ALA A 455 -25.56 10.41 -3.22
C ALA A 455 -24.20 10.21 -3.92
N PRO A 456 -23.91 9.01 -4.46
CA PRO A 456 -22.64 8.73 -5.08
C PRO A 456 -22.22 9.73 -6.16
N ALA A 457 -20.95 10.11 -6.14
CA ALA A 457 -20.35 10.92 -7.20
C ALA A 457 -20.34 10.15 -8.54
N GLY A 458 -20.42 10.89 -9.66
CA GLY A 458 -20.11 10.35 -11.00
C GLY A 458 -21.29 9.82 -11.85
N GLY A 459 -22.51 10.34 -11.67
CA GLY A 459 -23.73 9.86 -12.36
C GLY A 459 -23.72 9.87 -13.90
N GLN A 460 -22.75 10.49 -14.56
CA GLN A 460 -22.70 10.58 -16.04
C GLN A 460 -21.96 9.43 -16.73
N PHE A 461 -21.08 8.68 -16.03
CA PHE A 461 -20.16 7.73 -16.69
C PHE A 461 -20.24 6.29 -16.15
N ILE A 462 -21.23 5.97 -15.30
CA ILE A 462 -21.14 4.81 -14.41
C ILE A 462 -22.39 3.95 -14.46
N LYS A 463 -22.19 2.65 -14.72
CA LYS A 463 -23.12 1.59 -14.33
C LYS A 463 -22.68 1.04 -12.97
N ARG A 464 -23.34 1.43 -11.87
CA ARG A 464 -22.93 1.00 -10.52
C ARG A 464 -23.20 -0.49 -10.31
N ARG A 465 -22.25 -1.18 -9.67
CA ARG A 465 -22.39 -2.58 -9.24
C ARG A 465 -23.00 -2.70 -7.85
N LEU A 466 -22.74 -1.71 -7.00
CA LEU A 466 -23.26 -1.63 -5.64
C LEU A 466 -24.42 -0.62 -5.55
N PRO A 467 -25.35 -0.79 -4.59
CA PRO A 467 -26.38 0.20 -4.30
C PRO A 467 -25.81 1.60 -4.06
N ALA A 468 -26.64 2.63 -4.24
CA ALA A 468 -26.23 4.02 -4.03
C ALA A 468 -25.87 4.33 -2.57
N ASP A 469 -26.39 3.55 -1.63
CA ASP A 469 -26.16 3.68 -0.20
C ASP A 469 -25.13 2.69 0.35
N SER A 470 -24.26 2.12 -0.51
CA SER A 470 -23.17 1.23 -0.10
C SER A 470 -22.22 1.86 0.93
N TYR A 471 -22.18 3.19 1.03
CA TYR A 471 -21.41 3.92 2.04
C TYR A 471 -21.88 3.61 3.47
N LYS A 472 -23.17 3.26 3.66
CA LYS A 472 -23.70 2.79 4.95
C LYS A 472 -23.16 1.42 5.36
N MET A 473 -22.61 0.68 4.39
CA MET A 473 -21.93 -0.60 4.58
C MET A 473 -20.40 -0.47 4.46
N GLY A 474 -19.87 0.76 4.39
CA GLY A 474 -18.43 1.05 4.44
C GLY A 474 -17.78 1.28 3.08
N ILE A 475 -18.51 1.08 1.98
CA ILE A 475 -17.98 1.29 0.63
C ILE A 475 -18.41 2.65 0.11
N ILE A 476 -17.49 3.62 0.17
CA ILE A 476 -17.74 5.01 -0.18
C ILE A 476 -17.41 5.30 -1.64
N SER A 477 -18.04 6.32 -2.20
CA SER A 477 -17.79 6.84 -3.56
C SER A 477 -17.33 8.30 -3.56
N ASP A 478 -17.38 8.96 -2.40
CA ASP A 478 -16.94 10.32 -2.17
C ASP A 478 -16.55 10.47 -0.70
N ILE A 479 -15.49 11.23 -0.42
CA ILE A 479 -14.95 11.38 0.94
C ILE A 479 -15.90 12.11 1.89
N SER A 480 -16.83 12.94 1.39
CA SER A 480 -17.83 13.62 2.21
C SER A 480 -18.77 12.63 2.91
N GLN A 481 -18.95 11.43 2.38
CA GLN A 481 -19.75 10.37 3.00
C GLN A 481 -19.18 9.88 4.32
N VAL A 482 -17.94 10.25 4.63
CA VAL A 482 -17.24 9.90 5.87
C VAL A 482 -16.60 11.11 6.58
N GLY A 483 -17.05 12.32 6.24
CA GLY A 483 -16.63 13.57 6.87
C GLY A 483 -15.52 14.33 6.14
N GLY A 484 -14.93 13.76 5.08
CA GLY A 484 -13.88 14.40 4.30
C GLY A 484 -12.53 14.47 5.01
N TYR A 485 -11.68 15.39 4.56
CA TYR A 485 -10.34 15.59 5.12
C TYR A 485 -10.39 16.09 6.57
N PRO A 486 -9.60 15.51 7.49
CA PRO A 486 -9.40 16.07 8.81
C PRO A 486 -8.76 17.47 8.77
N GLU A 487 -9.00 18.25 9.82
CA GLU A 487 -8.17 19.42 10.11
C GLU A 487 -6.86 18.97 10.77
N TYR A 488 -5.73 19.56 10.38
CA TYR A 488 -4.42 19.26 10.95
C TYR A 488 -3.81 20.57 11.50
N LYS A 489 -3.39 20.55 12.77
CA LYS A 489 -2.75 21.69 13.43
C LYS A 489 -1.37 21.30 13.94
N GLY A 490 -0.45 22.25 13.97
CA GLY A 490 0.87 22.05 14.54
C GLY A 490 1.67 23.34 14.56
N THR A 491 2.59 23.43 15.51
CA THR A 491 3.51 24.56 15.63
C THR A 491 4.90 24.09 15.22
N PRO A 492 5.55 24.75 14.26
CA PRO A 492 6.93 24.44 13.92
C PRO A 492 7.84 24.43 15.15
N TYR A 493 8.76 23.46 15.23
CA TYR A 493 9.82 23.46 16.23
C TYR A 493 10.93 24.42 15.84
N LYS A 494 11.72 24.83 16.84
CA LYS A 494 12.93 25.61 16.62
C LYS A 494 14.06 24.69 16.15
N ASP A 495 14.66 25.08 15.04
CA ASP A 495 15.76 24.43 14.33
C ASP A 495 16.58 25.59 13.73
N ALA A 496 17.68 25.97 14.39
CA ALA A 496 18.35 27.24 14.13
C ALA A 496 19.21 27.22 12.85
N ASP A 497 19.71 26.05 12.45
CA ASP A 497 20.52 25.86 11.24
C ASP A 497 19.78 25.15 10.10
N ASN A 498 18.53 24.75 10.31
CA ASN A 498 17.62 24.13 9.35
C ASN A 498 18.09 22.75 8.87
N ASP A 499 18.65 21.97 9.79
CA ASP A 499 19.16 20.63 9.52
C ASP A 499 18.14 19.52 9.77
N GLY A 500 16.95 19.87 10.27
CA GLY A 500 15.83 18.97 10.52
C GLY A 500 15.81 18.33 11.90
N MET A 501 16.76 18.66 12.77
CA MET A 501 16.79 18.28 14.18
C MET A 501 16.35 19.47 15.04
N PRO A 502 15.46 19.30 16.03
CA PRO A 502 15.13 20.38 16.93
C PRO A 502 16.32 20.76 17.83
N ASP A 503 16.58 22.06 18.03
CA ASP A 503 17.68 22.56 18.89
C ASP A 503 17.73 21.86 20.25
N ALA A 504 16.55 21.65 20.86
CA ALA A 504 16.45 21.05 22.19
C ALA A 504 16.86 19.57 22.20
N TRP A 505 16.65 18.87 21.08
CA TRP A 505 17.11 17.49 20.92
C TRP A 505 18.63 17.45 20.71
N GLU A 506 19.18 18.33 19.89
CA GLU A 506 20.61 18.43 19.63
C GLU A 506 21.42 18.72 20.88
N VAL A 507 21.03 19.75 21.66
CA VAL A 507 21.66 20.08 22.95
C VAL A 507 21.65 18.87 23.88
N LYS A 508 20.55 18.10 23.90
CA LYS A 508 20.44 16.89 24.72
C LYS A 508 21.36 15.76 24.23
N GLN A 509 21.67 15.71 22.94
CA GLN A 509 22.63 14.74 22.37
C GLN A 509 24.08 15.26 22.37
N GLY A 510 24.33 16.47 22.86
CA GLY A 510 25.67 17.09 22.85
C GLY A 510 26.11 17.58 21.46
N LEU A 511 25.16 17.84 20.56
CA LEU A 511 25.38 18.43 19.24
C LEU A 511 25.29 19.97 19.31
N ASN A 512 25.69 20.64 18.22
CA ASN A 512 25.67 22.10 18.14
C ASN A 512 24.48 22.56 17.28
N PRO A 513 23.45 23.21 17.86
CA PRO A 513 22.26 23.68 17.12
C PRO A 513 22.48 24.75 16.04
N ASN A 514 23.73 25.05 15.71
CA ASN A 514 24.12 26.01 14.69
C ASN A 514 25.11 25.39 13.67
N ASP A 515 25.28 24.07 13.65
CA ASP A 515 26.12 23.32 12.71
C ASP A 515 25.31 22.25 11.94
N ALA A 516 24.62 22.67 10.89
CA ALA A 516 23.83 21.78 10.03
C ALA A 516 24.63 20.64 9.36
N SER A 517 25.97 20.65 9.42
CA SER A 517 26.79 19.57 8.89
C SER A 517 26.72 18.29 9.72
N ASP A 518 26.29 18.37 10.98
CA ASP A 518 26.27 17.22 11.88
C ASP A 518 25.08 16.27 11.67
N ALA A 519 23.92 16.75 11.20
CA ALA A 519 22.75 15.95 10.85
C ALA A 519 23.11 14.70 10.02
N ALA A 520 23.91 14.88 8.98
CA ALA A 520 24.29 13.82 8.05
C ALA A 520 25.47 12.95 8.52
N LYS A 521 26.18 13.34 9.59
CA LYS A 521 27.32 12.56 10.11
C LYS A 521 26.82 11.25 10.72
N ILE A 522 27.53 10.17 10.42
CA ILE A 522 27.22 8.82 10.92
C ILE A 522 27.73 8.68 12.35
N ALA A 523 26.81 8.40 13.29
CA ALA A 523 27.13 8.14 14.67
C ALA A 523 27.71 6.71 14.86
N GLY A 524 28.23 6.43 16.05
CA GLY A 524 28.87 5.13 16.37
C GLY A 524 27.96 3.90 16.23
N ASN A 525 26.64 4.08 16.20
CA ASN A 525 25.66 3.01 15.97
C ASN A 525 25.37 2.73 14.48
N GLY A 526 26.00 3.47 13.56
CA GLY A 526 25.87 3.32 12.12
C GLY A 526 24.72 4.12 11.47
N TYR A 527 23.89 4.80 12.27
CA TYR A 527 22.85 5.72 11.78
C TYR A 527 23.36 7.17 11.81
N ALA A 528 22.89 8.01 10.88
CA ALA A 528 23.14 9.45 10.92
C ALA A 528 22.49 10.11 12.15
N HIS A 529 22.98 11.28 12.59
CA HIS A 529 22.37 12.00 13.72
C HIS A 529 20.88 12.31 13.45
N ILE A 530 20.54 12.74 12.24
CA ILE A 530 19.14 12.93 11.83
C ILE A 530 18.31 11.63 11.91
N GLU A 531 18.88 10.48 11.56
CA GLU A 531 18.19 9.19 11.71
C GLU A 531 17.99 8.84 13.18
N ASN A 532 18.96 9.17 14.05
CA ASN A 532 18.80 9.00 15.50
C ASN A 532 17.67 9.88 16.05
N TYR A 533 17.54 11.13 15.59
CA TYR A 533 16.38 11.97 15.93
C TYR A 533 15.07 11.33 15.45
N ILE A 534 14.98 10.99 14.17
CA ILE A 534 13.80 10.35 13.54
C ILE A 534 13.39 9.07 14.27
N ASN A 535 14.35 8.28 14.75
CA ASN A 535 14.10 7.05 15.50
C ASN A 535 13.74 7.32 16.96
N SER A 536 14.25 8.39 17.56
CA SER A 536 13.98 8.74 18.97
C SER A 536 12.54 9.17 19.24
N VAL A 537 11.83 9.66 18.22
CA VAL A 537 10.40 10.02 18.34
C VAL A 537 9.47 8.80 18.23
N VAL A 538 10.01 7.62 17.90
CA VAL A 538 9.23 6.39 17.75
C VAL A 538 9.28 5.56 19.03
N PRO A 539 8.13 5.20 19.63
CA PRO A 539 8.09 4.36 20.83
C PRO A 539 8.36 2.89 20.48
N LEU A 540 9.62 2.54 20.21
CA LEU A 540 10.02 1.22 19.71
C LEU A 540 9.55 0.03 20.56
N ALA A 541 9.32 0.23 21.86
CA ALA A 541 8.80 -0.79 22.77
C ALA A 541 7.35 -1.19 22.47
N THR A 542 6.58 -0.35 21.78
CA THR A 542 5.16 -0.60 21.47
C THR A 542 4.90 -0.85 19.99
N VAL A 543 5.82 -0.44 19.11
CA VAL A 543 5.72 -0.60 17.64
C VAL A 543 6.62 -1.71 17.09
N LYS A 544 6.94 -2.70 17.93
CA LYS A 544 7.48 -4.00 17.54
C LYS A 544 6.66 -5.08 18.27
N PRO A 545 6.30 -6.19 17.59
CA PRO A 545 5.54 -7.28 18.20
C PRO A 545 6.34 -8.03 19.27
#